data_AF-O13980-F1
#
_entry.id   AF-O13980-F1
#
_cell.length_a   1.000
_cell.length_b   1.000
_cell.length_c   1.000
_cell.angle_alpha   90.00
_cell.angle_beta   90.00
_cell.angle_gamma   90.00
#
_symmetry.space_group_name_H-M   'P 1'
#
loop_
_entity.id
_entity.type
_entity.pdbx_description
1 polymer ?
#
loop_
_entity_poly.entity_id
_entity_poly.type
_entity_poly.pdbx_seq_one_letter_code
_entity_poly.pdbx_strand_id
1 'polypeptide(L)'
;MFVVKTAVLLFFALFIGNTYAYTYSLDRIQALKFSSESSNVDDGPRLHCKGPACSSHSNDLAICQHNQLNVAPHLLKWTCVWPNQSSHVEVIDYNIECKKTVALSMDSITKTCILNYKLEWTYSGVLLHRPWKLFSLKPFTAAFVLLLAASYLATACFRMLGYLGTPRSRFHDNRRWNEQKFMELAVSAVEEQLSNGIQLFSNVKQRVPVPVLDESV
;
A
#
# COMPACT_ATOMS: atom_id res chain seq x y z
N MET A 1 -63.93 50.22 11.04
CA MET A 1 -62.92 49.68 10.08
C MET A 1 -61.64 49.13 10.76
N PHE A 2 -61.25 49.61 11.96
CA PHE A 2 -60.07 49.11 12.69
C PHE A 2 -60.20 47.65 13.19
N VAL A 3 -61.39 47.26 13.69
CA VAL A 3 -61.62 45.93 14.28
C VAL A 3 -61.41 44.78 13.29
N VAL A 4 -61.76 44.99 12.02
CA VAL A 4 -61.58 43.97 10.96
C VAL A 4 -60.10 43.79 10.63
N LYS A 5 -59.32 44.87 10.57
CA LYS A 5 -57.87 44.80 10.31
C LYS A 5 -57.13 44.10 11.45
N THR A 6 -57.50 44.36 12.70
CA THR A 6 -56.88 43.69 13.86
C THR A 6 -57.26 42.21 13.91
N ALA A 7 -58.52 41.84 13.62
CA ALA A 7 -58.93 40.45 13.58
C ALA A 7 -58.24 39.64 12.48
N VAL A 8 -58.05 40.23 11.29
CA VAL A 8 -57.35 39.58 10.18
C VAL A 8 -55.85 39.39 10.49
N LEU A 9 -55.19 40.36 11.10
CA LEU A 9 -53.79 40.22 11.53
C LEU A 9 -53.61 39.14 12.60
N LEU A 10 -54.55 39.05 13.55
CA LEU A 10 -54.52 38.04 14.60
C LEU A 10 -54.79 36.64 14.03
N PHE A 11 -55.69 36.53 13.05
CA PHE A 11 -55.92 35.29 12.30
C PHE A 11 -54.66 34.84 11.56
N PHE A 12 -54.00 35.75 10.82
CA PHE A 12 -52.74 35.42 10.14
C PHE A 12 -51.63 35.05 11.13
N ALA A 13 -51.48 35.76 12.26
CA ALA A 13 -50.48 35.43 13.27
C ALA A 13 -50.69 34.03 13.88
N LEU A 14 -51.95 33.66 14.18
CA LEU A 14 -52.28 32.36 14.75
C LEU A 14 -52.21 31.22 13.73
N PHE A 15 -52.71 31.44 12.50
CA PHE A 15 -52.71 30.39 11.47
C PHE A 15 -51.32 30.17 10.87
N ILE A 16 -50.59 31.24 10.54
CA ILE A 16 -49.23 31.13 10.02
C ILE A 16 -48.28 30.64 11.12
N GLY A 17 -48.44 31.11 12.36
CA GLY A 17 -47.62 30.64 13.48
C GLY A 17 -47.71 29.13 13.71
N ASN A 18 -48.91 28.56 13.61
CA ASN A 18 -49.11 27.11 13.78
C ASN A 18 -48.62 26.27 12.60
N THR A 19 -48.70 26.77 11.36
CA THR A 19 -48.19 25.99 10.21
C THR A 19 -46.67 25.89 10.21
N TYR A 20 -45.96 26.91 10.70
CA TYR A 20 -44.51 26.83 10.94
C TYR A 20 -44.12 26.01 12.18
N ALA A 21 -45.03 25.77 13.12
CA ALA A 21 -44.73 24.96 14.31
C ALA A 21 -44.47 23.48 13.96
N TYR A 22 -44.94 23.00 12.82
CA TYR A 22 -44.76 21.61 12.35
C TYR A 22 -43.61 21.44 11.35
N THR A 23 -42.61 22.31 11.37
CA THR A 23 -41.38 22.03 10.62
C THR A 23 -40.57 20.96 11.33
N TYR A 24 -40.25 19.89 10.61
CA TYR A 24 -39.29 18.88 11.03
C TYR A 24 -37.89 19.31 10.62
N SER A 25 -36.95 19.11 11.53
CA SER A 25 -35.52 19.30 11.31
C SER A 25 -34.83 17.93 11.24
N LEU A 26 -33.69 17.89 10.55
CA LEU A 26 -32.94 16.66 10.33
C LEU A 26 -32.52 15.96 11.63
N ASP A 27 -32.23 16.72 12.69
CA ASP A 27 -31.86 16.21 14.02
C ASP A 27 -33.00 15.46 14.73
N ARG A 28 -34.25 15.63 14.30
CA ARG A 28 -35.38 14.83 14.82
C ARG A 28 -35.50 13.46 14.13
N ILE A 29 -34.78 13.23 13.03
CA ILE A 29 -34.85 11.97 12.27
C ILE A 29 -33.77 11.01 12.76
N GLN A 30 -34.07 10.27 13.81
CA GLN A 30 -33.11 9.38 14.47
C GLN A 30 -32.57 8.24 13.60
N ALA A 31 -33.31 7.83 12.57
CA ALA A 31 -32.94 6.73 11.70
C ALA A 31 -33.24 7.03 10.22
N LEU A 32 -32.28 6.71 9.36
CA LEU A 32 -32.39 6.77 7.91
C LEU A 32 -32.12 5.39 7.33
N LYS A 33 -33.05 4.92 6.49
CA LYS A 33 -32.89 3.72 5.69
C LYS A 33 -32.53 4.12 4.26
N PHE A 34 -31.46 3.54 3.74
CA PHE A 34 -31.03 3.68 2.36
C PHE A 34 -31.20 2.33 1.67
N SER A 35 -31.70 2.38 0.43
CA SER A 35 -31.89 1.24 -0.47
C SER A 35 -31.22 1.53 -1.81
N SER A 36 -30.57 0.52 -2.40
CA SER A 36 -30.05 0.55 -3.77
C SER A 36 -31.19 0.71 -4.78
N GLU A 37 -32.29 0.00 -4.55
CA GLU A 37 -33.51 0.14 -5.33
C GLU A 37 -34.18 1.48 -5.02
N SER A 38 -34.41 2.29 -6.06
CA SER A 38 -35.18 3.52 -5.94
C SER A 38 -36.61 3.17 -5.57
N SER A 39 -37.07 3.59 -4.40
CA SER A 39 -38.48 3.40 -4.00
C SER A 39 -39.47 4.11 -4.93
N ASN A 40 -39.01 5.09 -5.71
CA ASN A 40 -39.77 5.76 -6.77
C ASN A 40 -38.91 5.89 -8.02
N VAL A 41 -39.50 5.70 -9.20
CA VAL A 41 -38.81 5.64 -10.52
C VAL A 41 -38.00 6.91 -10.85
N ASP A 42 -38.36 8.07 -10.27
CA ASP A 42 -37.71 9.36 -10.56
C ASP A 42 -36.59 9.75 -9.58
N ASP A 43 -36.49 9.09 -8.42
CA ASP A 43 -35.45 9.38 -7.44
C ASP A 43 -34.28 8.41 -7.67
N GLY A 44 -33.17 8.88 -8.22
CA GLY A 44 -31.97 8.06 -8.43
C GLY A 44 -31.49 7.31 -7.18
N PRO A 45 -30.56 6.34 -7.32
CA PRO A 45 -30.13 5.51 -6.21
C PRO A 45 -29.54 6.37 -5.07
N ARG A 46 -30.08 6.18 -3.87
CA ARG A 46 -29.67 6.95 -2.68
C ARG A 46 -28.41 6.39 -2.02
N LEU A 47 -27.98 5.19 -2.43
CA LEU A 47 -26.69 4.60 -2.08
C LEU A 47 -25.71 4.76 -3.25
N HIS A 48 -24.58 5.41 -2.98
CA HIS A 48 -23.48 5.52 -3.93
C HIS A 48 -22.25 4.81 -3.40
N CYS A 49 -21.91 3.71 -4.05
CA CYS A 49 -20.71 2.94 -3.79
C CYS A 49 -19.50 3.60 -4.43
N LYS A 50 -18.45 3.82 -3.65
CA LYS A 50 -17.12 4.24 -4.12
C LYS A 50 -16.07 3.21 -3.72
N GLY A 51 -15.05 3.04 -4.54
CA GLY A 51 -13.91 2.16 -4.22
C GLY A 51 -13.79 0.93 -5.11
N PRO A 52 -12.69 0.16 -4.92
CA PRO A 52 -12.29 -0.90 -5.84
C PRO A 52 -13.15 -2.16 -5.76
N ALA A 53 -13.92 -2.34 -4.68
CA ALA A 53 -14.80 -3.51 -4.52
C ALA A 53 -16.21 -3.29 -5.10
N CYS A 54 -16.60 -2.04 -5.39
CA CYS A 54 -17.92 -1.68 -5.91
C CYS A 54 -18.27 -2.33 -7.25
N SER A 55 -17.28 -2.71 -8.05
CA SER A 55 -17.51 -3.40 -9.33
C SER A 55 -18.04 -4.82 -9.17
N SER A 56 -17.81 -5.44 -8.02
CA SER A 56 -18.10 -6.85 -7.77
C SER A 56 -19.10 -7.04 -6.63
N HIS A 57 -19.11 -6.12 -5.67
CA HIS A 57 -20.05 -6.12 -4.56
C HIS A 57 -20.61 -4.71 -4.34
N SER A 58 -21.94 -4.64 -4.17
CA SER A 58 -22.64 -3.48 -3.67
C SER A 58 -23.49 -3.90 -2.48
N ASN A 59 -23.73 -2.98 -1.54
CA ASN A 59 -24.64 -3.22 -0.44
C ASN A 59 -26.01 -2.66 -0.85
N ASP A 60 -27.04 -3.51 -0.81
CA ASP A 60 -28.38 -3.09 -1.21
C ASP A 60 -29.09 -2.27 -0.14
N LEU A 61 -28.68 -2.44 1.12
CA LEU A 61 -29.30 -1.81 2.27
C LEU A 61 -28.26 -1.25 3.23
N ALA A 62 -28.51 -0.02 3.70
CA ALA A 62 -27.83 0.56 4.85
C ALA A 62 -28.83 1.23 5.78
N ILE A 63 -28.63 1.05 7.09
CA ILE A 63 -29.43 1.68 8.13
C ILE A 63 -28.51 2.57 8.95
N CYS A 64 -28.75 3.86 8.93
CA CYS A 64 -27.97 4.85 9.65
C CYS A 64 -28.79 5.47 10.76
N GLN A 65 -28.20 5.58 11.95
CA GLN A 65 -28.86 6.11 13.14
C GLN A 65 -28.02 7.20 13.79
N HIS A 66 -28.66 8.11 14.51
CA HIS A 66 -28.00 9.06 15.39
C HIS A 66 -28.89 9.33 16.61
N ASN A 67 -28.27 9.65 17.75
CA ASN A 67 -28.96 9.92 19.02
C ASN A 67 -28.80 11.37 19.50
N GLN A 68 -28.39 12.28 18.62
CA GLN A 68 -28.10 13.68 18.94
C GLN A 68 -29.29 14.58 18.57
N LEU A 69 -29.77 15.38 19.54
CA LEU A 69 -30.86 16.35 19.35
C LEU A 69 -30.31 17.79 19.48
N ASN A 70 -30.92 18.76 18.80
CA ASN A 70 -30.53 20.19 18.79
C ASN A 70 -29.09 20.44 18.32
N VAL A 71 -28.56 19.57 17.47
CA VAL A 71 -27.22 19.70 16.89
C VAL A 71 -27.36 20.24 15.46
N ALA A 72 -26.44 21.13 15.06
CA ALA A 72 -26.42 21.63 13.70
C ALA A 72 -26.28 20.46 12.69
N PRO A 73 -26.97 20.50 11.54
CA PRO A 73 -27.08 19.35 10.64
C PRO A 73 -25.73 18.84 10.11
N HIS A 74 -24.71 19.69 10.00
CA HIS A 74 -23.36 19.33 9.56
C HIS A 74 -22.49 18.69 10.66
N LEU A 75 -22.91 18.77 11.93
CA LEU A 75 -22.21 18.18 13.07
C LEU A 75 -22.87 16.86 13.52
N LEU A 76 -23.97 16.46 12.89
CA LEU A 76 -24.64 15.20 13.18
C LEU A 76 -23.73 14.03 12.83
N LYS A 77 -23.43 13.21 13.84
CA LYS A 77 -22.64 11.98 13.67
C LYS A 77 -23.59 10.81 13.45
N TRP A 78 -23.51 10.23 12.27
CA TRP A 78 -24.32 9.08 11.88
C TRP A 78 -23.53 7.79 12.08
N THR A 79 -24.15 6.80 12.69
CA THR A 79 -23.62 5.43 12.79
C THR A 79 -24.42 4.53 11.86
N CYS A 80 -23.76 3.98 10.83
CA CYS A 80 -24.41 3.14 9.83
C CYS A 80 -24.09 1.66 10.05
N VAL A 81 -25.08 0.81 9.75
CA VAL A 81 -24.99 -0.65 9.80
C VAL A 81 -25.44 -1.21 8.45
N TRP A 82 -24.70 -2.21 7.95
CA TRP A 82 -24.96 -2.90 6.69
C TRP A 82 -25.29 -4.38 6.98
N PRO A 83 -26.59 -4.75 7.06
CA PRO A 83 -26.98 -6.08 7.50
C PRO A 83 -26.59 -7.20 6.52
N ASN A 84 -26.49 -6.89 5.22
CA ASN A 84 -26.22 -7.88 4.18
C ASN A 84 -24.77 -7.79 3.65
N GLN A 85 -23.84 -7.36 4.49
CA GLN A 85 -22.46 -7.17 4.08
C GLN A 85 -21.72 -8.51 3.97
N SER A 86 -21.10 -8.75 2.81
CA SER A 86 -20.24 -9.92 2.58
C SER A 86 -18.97 -9.85 3.43
N SER A 87 -18.52 -10.98 3.96
CA SER A 87 -17.27 -11.09 4.74
C SER A 87 -16.01 -10.76 3.92
N HIS A 88 -16.10 -10.71 2.60
CA HIS A 88 -15.00 -10.38 1.71
C HIS A 88 -14.75 -8.89 1.58
N VAL A 89 -15.68 -8.04 2.01
CA VAL A 89 -15.60 -6.60 1.83
C VAL A 89 -15.95 -5.84 3.11
N GLU A 90 -15.24 -4.74 3.32
CA GLU A 90 -15.45 -3.85 4.46
C GLU A 90 -15.79 -2.43 4.01
N VAL A 91 -16.65 -1.77 4.78
CA VAL A 91 -16.95 -0.35 4.59
C VAL A 91 -16.01 0.42 5.50
N ILE A 92 -15.04 1.13 4.91
CA ILE A 92 -14.00 1.84 5.66
C ILE A 92 -14.46 3.26 6.00
N ASP A 93 -15.21 3.88 5.09
CA ASP A 93 -15.63 5.27 5.23
C ASP A 93 -17.01 5.47 4.61
N TYR A 94 -17.78 6.40 5.18
CA TYR A 94 -19.10 6.76 4.68
C TYR A 94 -19.47 8.19 5.06
N ASN A 95 -20.26 8.83 4.19
CA ASN A 95 -20.76 10.18 4.39
C ASN A 95 -22.25 10.25 4.01
N ILE A 96 -23.03 10.95 4.82
CA ILE A 96 -24.44 11.23 4.54
C ILE A 96 -24.60 12.70 4.19
N GLU A 97 -25.15 12.94 3.00
CA GLU A 97 -25.39 14.29 2.49
C GLU A 97 -26.88 14.46 2.25
N CYS A 98 -27.50 15.41 2.96
CA CYS A 98 -28.91 15.76 2.77
C CYS A 98 -29.01 17.16 2.16
N LYS A 99 -29.71 17.28 1.03
CA LYS A 99 -29.89 18.58 0.35
C LYS A 99 -30.80 19.53 1.14
N LYS A 100 -31.77 18.98 1.88
CA LYS A 100 -32.65 19.74 2.78
C LYS A 100 -32.40 19.34 4.22
N THR A 101 -32.42 20.31 5.12
CA THR A 101 -32.22 20.10 6.57
C THR A 101 -33.48 20.39 7.39
N VAL A 102 -34.41 21.17 6.83
CA VAL A 102 -35.69 21.53 7.45
C VAL A 102 -36.79 21.40 6.39
N ALA A 103 -37.90 20.77 6.74
CA ALA A 103 -39.06 20.66 5.88
C ALA A 103 -40.35 20.43 6.66
N LEU A 104 -41.49 20.56 5.99
CA LEU A 104 -42.82 20.35 6.58
C LEU A 104 -43.15 18.87 6.85
N SER A 105 -42.42 17.93 6.23
CA SER A 105 -42.57 16.50 6.47
C SER A 105 -41.21 15.81 6.55
N MET A 106 -41.10 14.82 7.43
CA MET A 106 -39.88 14.01 7.56
C MET A 106 -39.52 13.33 6.23
N ASP A 107 -40.50 12.78 5.52
CA ASP A 107 -40.28 12.09 4.23
C ASP A 107 -39.62 12.97 3.17
N SER A 108 -39.91 14.27 3.17
CA SER A 108 -39.30 15.19 2.22
C SER A 108 -37.82 15.46 2.52
N ILE A 109 -37.39 15.34 3.78
CA ILE A 109 -35.99 15.43 4.17
C ILE A 109 -35.28 14.13 3.80
N THR A 110 -35.85 12.99 4.22
CA THR A 110 -35.24 11.67 4.01
C THR A 110 -34.98 11.42 2.53
N LYS A 111 -35.92 11.73 1.63
CA LYS A 111 -35.74 11.58 0.16
C LYS A 111 -34.56 12.38 -0.40
N THR A 112 -34.19 13.49 0.22
CA THR A 112 -33.05 14.31 -0.23
C THR A 112 -31.70 13.88 0.33
N CYS A 113 -31.69 12.87 1.19
CA CYS A 113 -30.48 12.32 1.78
C CYS A 113 -29.89 11.22 0.90
N ILE A 114 -28.59 11.30 0.69
CA ILE A 114 -27.76 10.37 -0.09
C ILE A 114 -26.66 9.85 0.84
N LEU A 115 -26.38 8.54 0.74
CA LEU A 115 -25.30 7.88 1.44
C LEU A 115 -24.18 7.54 0.44
N ASN A 116 -23.05 8.22 0.59
CA ASN A 116 -21.81 7.89 -0.10
C ASN A 116 -21.01 6.94 0.80
N TYR A 117 -20.65 5.76 0.33
CA TYR A 117 -19.87 4.81 1.14
C TYR A 117 -18.71 4.21 0.33
N LYS A 118 -17.60 3.95 1.02
CA LYS A 118 -16.37 3.43 0.43
C LYS A 118 -16.19 1.96 0.79
N LEU A 119 -16.26 1.10 -0.23
CA LEU A 119 -16.10 -0.34 -0.14
C LEU A 119 -14.67 -0.75 -0.51
N GLU A 120 -14.00 -1.43 0.40
CA GLU A 120 -12.69 -2.04 0.18
C GLU A 120 -12.73 -3.55 0.43
N TRP A 121 -11.73 -4.25 -0.11
CA TRP A 121 -11.60 -5.68 0.06
C TRP A 121 -10.95 -5.97 1.42
N THR A 122 -11.59 -6.83 2.21
CA THR A 122 -10.94 -7.39 3.40
C THR A 122 -9.74 -8.25 2.97
N TYR A 123 -8.86 -8.59 3.91
CA TYR A 123 -7.74 -9.50 3.64
C TYR A 123 -8.19 -10.82 2.99
N SER A 124 -9.33 -11.38 3.45
CA SER A 124 -9.92 -12.59 2.87
C SER A 124 -10.38 -12.37 1.42
N GLY A 125 -10.99 -11.23 1.12
CA GLY A 125 -11.45 -10.88 -0.23
C GLY A 125 -10.29 -10.60 -1.18
N VAL A 126 -9.21 -9.96 -0.70
CA VAL A 126 -8.00 -9.73 -1.51
C VAL A 126 -7.35 -11.05 -1.90
N LEU A 127 -7.25 -12.02 -0.97
CA LEU A 127 -6.69 -13.34 -1.25
C LEU A 127 -7.44 -14.07 -2.38
N LEU A 128 -8.78 -13.96 -2.41
CA LEU A 128 -9.62 -14.61 -3.41
C LEU A 128 -9.58 -13.90 -4.77
N HIS A 129 -9.71 -12.56 -4.79
CA HIS A 129 -9.90 -11.83 -6.04
C HIS A 129 -8.62 -11.27 -6.66
N ARG A 130 -7.60 -10.96 -5.85
CA ARG A 130 -6.34 -10.36 -6.33
C ARG A 130 -5.14 -10.83 -5.50
N PRO A 131 -4.83 -12.14 -5.49
CA PRO A 131 -3.70 -12.66 -4.70
C PRO A 131 -2.38 -11.98 -5.07
N TRP A 132 -2.19 -11.61 -6.34
CA TRP A 132 -0.98 -10.90 -6.82
C TRP A 132 -0.78 -9.52 -6.18
N LYS A 133 -1.82 -8.86 -5.65
CA LYS A 133 -1.65 -7.59 -4.93
C LYS A 133 -0.96 -7.79 -3.57
N LEU A 134 -1.07 -8.96 -2.97
CA LEU A 134 -0.35 -9.30 -1.73
C LEU A 134 1.13 -9.57 -2.01
N PHE A 135 1.43 -10.12 -3.19
CA PHE A 135 2.78 -10.30 -3.67
C PHE A 135 3.32 -9.00 -4.28
N SER A 136 3.65 -8.04 -3.42
CA SER A 136 4.43 -6.89 -3.86
C SER A 136 5.83 -7.35 -4.25
N LEU A 137 6.28 -6.96 -5.44
CA LEU A 137 7.60 -7.35 -5.95
C LEU A 137 8.74 -6.76 -5.09
N LYS A 138 8.47 -5.65 -4.38
CA LYS A 138 9.44 -4.94 -3.53
C LYS A 138 9.95 -5.77 -2.33
N PRO A 139 9.09 -6.31 -1.44
CA PRO A 139 9.56 -7.16 -0.35
C PRO A 139 10.23 -8.44 -0.86
N PHE A 140 9.77 -8.98 -2.00
CA PHE A 140 10.38 -10.16 -2.60
C PHE A 140 11.82 -9.88 -3.06
N THR A 141 12.05 -8.79 -3.79
CA THR A 141 13.42 -8.42 -4.22
C THR A 141 14.31 -8.03 -3.04
N ALA A 142 13.77 -7.34 -2.03
CA ALA A 142 14.51 -7.04 -0.81
C ALA A 142 14.93 -8.31 -0.06
N ALA A 143 14.03 -9.28 0.10
CA ALA A 143 14.33 -10.57 0.72
C ALA A 143 15.38 -11.35 -0.09
N PHE A 144 15.30 -11.32 -1.43
CA PHE A 144 16.28 -11.98 -2.30
C PHE A 144 17.68 -11.36 -2.16
N VAL A 145 17.78 -10.02 -2.13
CA VAL A 145 19.06 -9.33 -1.92
C VAL A 145 19.65 -9.64 -0.53
N LEU A 146 18.80 -9.68 0.51
CA LEU A 146 19.24 -10.08 1.85
C LEU A 146 19.76 -11.53 1.88
N LEU A 147 19.13 -12.43 1.14
CA LEU A 147 19.56 -13.82 1.04
C LEU A 147 20.91 -13.96 0.33
N LEU A 148 21.15 -13.18 -0.73
CA LEU A 148 22.46 -13.11 -1.40
C LEU A 148 23.55 -12.52 -0.49
N ALA A 149 23.23 -11.48 0.28
CA ALA A 149 24.17 -10.91 1.25
C ALA A 149 24.52 -11.92 2.36
N ALA A 150 23.52 -12.66 2.85
CA ALA A 150 23.72 -13.69 3.86
C ALA A 150 24.58 -14.86 3.34
N SER A 151 24.38 -15.30 2.09
CA SER A 151 25.20 -16.36 1.50
C SER A 151 26.66 -15.90 1.27
N TYR A 152 26.87 -14.65 0.86
CA TYR A 152 28.20 -14.08 0.76
C TYR A 152 28.91 -14.04 2.12
N LEU A 153 28.20 -13.61 3.17
CA LEU A 153 28.76 -13.56 4.52
C LEU A 153 29.09 -14.97 5.05
N ALA A 154 28.22 -15.96 4.80
CA ALA A 154 28.47 -17.35 5.17
C ALA A 154 29.71 -17.91 4.47
N THR A 155 29.87 -17.69 3.16
CA THR A 155 31.04 -18.16 2.41
C THR A 155 32.33 -17.47 2.87
N ALA A 156 32.28 -16.18 3.22
CA ALA A 156 33.41 -15.48 3.82
C ALA A 156 33.81 -16.07 5.18
N CYS A 157 32.84 -16.38 6.05
CA CYS A 157 33.09 -17.05 7.33
C CYS A 157 33.72 -18.45 7.14
N PHE A 158 33.21 -19.26 6.21
CA PHE A 158 33.80 -20.56 5.90
C PHE A 158 35.22 -20.45 5.35
N ARG A 159 35.51 -19.45 4.51
CA ARG A 159 36.88 -19.18 4.05
C ARG A 159 37.80 -18.82 5.22
N MET A 160 37.38 -17.93 6.12
CA MET A 160 38.19 -17.54 7.28
C MET A 160 38.46 -18.72 8.22
N LEU A 161 37.47 -19.58 8.47
CA LEU A 161 37.66 -20.82 9.24
C LEU A 161 38.55 -21.83 8.49
N GLY A 162 38.42 -21.92 7.17
CA GLY A 162 39.31 -22.72 6.33
C GLY A 162 40.76 -22.24 6.36
N TYR A 163 41.02 -20.93 6.39
CA TYR A 163 42.37 -20.37 6.56
C TYR A 163 42.97 -20.67 7.94
N LEU A 164 42.14 -20.89 8.96
CA LEU A 164 42.58 -21.30 10.30
C LEU A 164 42.86 -22.82 10.37
N GLY A 165 42.13 -23.64 9.60
CA GLY A 165 42.29 -25.10 9.57
C GLY A 165 43.24 -25.64 8.51
N THR A 166 43.59 -24.84 7.50
CA THR A 166 44.60 -25.22 6.51
C THR A 166 45.97 -25.25 7.18
N PRO A 167 46.72 -26.36 7.14
CA PRO A 167 48.04 -26.41 7.73
C PRO A 167 48.87 -25.32 7.08
N ARG A 168 49.35 -24.36 7.89
CA ARG A 168 50.40 -23.40 7.51
C ARG A 168 51.69 -24.17 7.19
N SER A 169 51.69 -24.94 6.11
CA SER A 169 52.93 -25.32 5.47
C SER A 169 53.44 -24.04 4.80
N ARG A 170 54.73 -23.73 4.97
CA ARG A 170 55.40 -22.61 4.30
C ARG A 170 55.42 -22.74 2.76
N PHE A 171 54.67 -23.71 2.21
CA PHE A 171 54.65 -24.11 0.81
C PHE A 171 53.33 -23.75 0.09
N HIS A 172 52.33 -23.18 0.78
CA HIS A 172 51.08 -22.74 0.12
C HIS A 172 51.13 -21.36 -0.53
N ASP A 173 52.20 -20.60 -0.32
CA ASP A 173 52.49 -19.46 -1.19
C ASP A 173 52.95 -20.01 -2.54
N ASN A 174 52.00 -20.39 -3.40
CA ASN A 174 52.24 -20.67 -4.82
C ASN A 174 53.07 -19.55 -5.45
N ARG A 175 52.97 -18.33 -4.93
CA ARG A 175 53.81 -17.21 -5.31
C ARG A 175 55.30 -17.47 -5.05
N ARG A 176 55.68 -17.95 -3.86
CA ARG A 176 57.07 -18.30 -3.54
C ARG A 176 57.57 -19.54 -4.28
N TRP A 177 56.71 -20.54 -4.43
CA TRP A 177 57.05 -21.73 -5.23
C TRP A 177 57.23 -21.39 -6.72
N ASN A 178 56.36 -20.54 -7.28
CA ASN A 178 56.50 -20.06 -8.65
C ASN A 178 57.73 -19.16 -8.82
N GLU A 179 58.02 -18.29 -7.84
CA GLU A 179 59.25 -17.47 -7.83
C GLU A 179 60.51 -18.34 -7.76
N GLN A 180 60.52 -19.37 -6.91
CA GLN A 180 61.66 -20.29 -6.78
C GLN A 180 61.82 -21.18 -8.03
N LYS A 181 60.72 -21.71 -8.57
CA LYS A 181 60.73 -22.49 -9.82
C LYS A 181 61.15 -21.65 -11.02
N PHE A 182 60.79 -20.37 -11.05
CA PHE A 182 61.25 -19.44 -12.08
C PHE A 182 62.76 -19.17 -11.97
N MET A 183 63.29 -19.00 -10.76
CA MET A 183 64.73 -18.84 -10.53
C MET A 183 65.50 -20.12 -10.90
N GLU A 184 64.98 -21.29 -10.57
CA GLU A 184 65.58 -22.58 -10.94
C GLU A 184 65.63 -22.76 -12.46
N LEU A 185 64.54 -22.43 -13.18
CA LEU A 185 64.52 -22.45 -14.65
C LEU A 185 65.47 -21.41 -15.27
N ALA A 186 65.59 -20.24 -14.66
CA ALA A 186 66.51 -19.20 -15.12
C ALA A 186 67.98 -19.61 -14.94
N VAL A 187 68.32 -20.27 -13.81
CA VAL A 187 69.66 -20.78 -13.56
C VAL A 187 69.99 -21.93 -14.51
N SER A 188 69.07 -22.87 -14.73
CA SER A 188 69.31 -23.99 -15.65
C SER A 188 69.48 -23.54 -17.10
N ALA A 189 68.73 -22.51 -17.54
CA ALA A 189 68.88 -21.95 -18.88
C ALA A 189 70.24 -21.25 -19.10
N VAL A 190 70.81 -20.66 -18.04
CA VAL A 190 72.14 -20.04 -18.09
C VAL A 190 73.25 -21.10 -18.09
N GLU A 191 73.09 -22.20 -17.34
CA GLU A 191 74.05 -23.32 -17.36
C GLU A 191 74.11 -24.04 -18.71
N GLU A 192 72.97 -24.26 -19.38
CA GLU A 192 72.93 -24.84 -20.74
C GLU A 192 73.59 -23.94 -21.80
N GLN A 193 73.52 -22.61 -21.64
CA GLN A 193 74.24 -21.68 -22.51
C GLN A 193 75.75 -21.66 -22.22
N LEU A 194 76.16 -21.87 -20.97
CA LEU A 194 77.57 -21.93 -20.60
C LEU A 194 78.24 -23.23 -21.08
N SER A 195 77.52 -24.36 -21.09
CA SER A 195 78.03 -25.64 -21.62
C SER A 195 78.18 -25.66 -23.14
N ASN A 196 77.45 -24.79 -23.86
CA ASN A 196 77.52 -24.65 -25.32
C ASN A 196 78.54 -23.60 -25.81
N GLY A 197 79.40 -23.08 -24.93
CA GLY A 197 80.64 -22.41 -25.34
C GLY A 197 80.47 -21.09 -26.09
N ILE A 198 79.50 -20.25 -25.73
CA ILE A 198 79.36 -18.90 -26.29
C ILE A 198 79.46 -17.85 -25.16
N GLN A 199 80.55 -17.07 -25.19
CA GLN A 199 80.79 -15.91 -24.33
C GLN A 199 79.70 -14.85 -24.53
N LEU A 200 78.99 -14.47 -23.47
CA LEU A 200 78.09 -13.32 -23.50
C LEU A 200 78.08 -12.56 -22.16
N PHE A 201 79.26 -12.18 -21.68
CA PHE A 201 79.41 -10.99 -20.84
C PHE A 201 79.52 -9.76 -21.75
N SER A 202 78.39 -9.28 -22.29
CA SER A 202 78.24 -7.84 -22.53
C SER A 202 76.76 -7.47 -22.70
N ASN A 203 76.28 -6.64 -21.79
CA ASN A 203 75.13 -5.73 -21.96
C ASN A 203 73.78 -6.33 -22.37
N VAL A 204 72.97 -6.76 -21.40
CA VAL A 204 71.51 -6.67 -21.55
C VAL A 204 70.85 -6.22 -20.24
N LYS A 205 70.64 -4.91 -20.12
CA LYS A 205 69.47 -4.36 -19.43
C LYS A 205 68.22 -4.79 -20.24
N GLN A 206 67.70 -5.99 -20.03
CA GLN A 206 66.38 -6.36 -20.59
C GLN A 206 65.35 -6.19 -19.49
N ARG A 207 64.65 -5.06 -19.58
CA ARG A 207 63.26 -5.01 -19.14
C ARG A 207 62.41 -5.85 -20.12
N VAL A 208 61.23 -6.27 -19.64
CA VAL A 208 60.01 -6.72 -20.37
C VAL A 208 59.76 -8.24 -20.36
N PRO A 209 58.51 -8.76 -20.22
CA PRO A 209 57.22 -8.15 -19.79
C PRO A 209 56.59 -8.82 -18.56
N VAL A 210 55.74 -8.08 -17.85
CA VAL A 210 54.72 -8.65 -16.95
C VAL A 210 53.69 -9.38 -17.83
N PRO A 211 53.42 -10.69 -17.63
CA PRO A 211 52.25 -11.29 -18.24
C PRO A 211 51.01 -10.66 -17.61
N VAL A 212 50.28 -9.89 -18.43
CA VAL A 212 48.89 -9.53 -18.16
C VAL A 212 48.12 -10.84 -18.06
N LEU A 213 47.70 -11.19 -16.85
CA LEU A 213 46.63 -12.16 -16.64
C LEU A 213 45.34 -11.36 -16.65
N ASP A 214 44.73 -11.30 -17.84
CA ASP A 214 43.34 -10.89 -18.02
C ASP A 214 42.40 -11.85 -17.28
N GLU A 215 41.53 -11.22 -16.50
CA GLU A 215 40.11 -11.47 -16.24
C GLU A 215 39.53 -12.90 -16.15
N SER A 216 38.63 -13.01 -15.16
CA SER A 216 37.35 -13.72 -15.25
C SER A 216 37.37 -15.25 -15.36
N VAL A 217 37.22 -15.93 -14.20
CA VAL A 217 36.20 -16.97 -13.90
C VAL A 217 35.93 -16.96 -12.40
#